data_AF-A0A9P6GCW1-F1
#
_entry.id   AF-A0A9P6GCW1-F1
#
_cell.length_a   1.000
_cell.length_b   1.000
_cell.length_c   1.000
_cell.angle_alpha   90.00
_cell.angle_beta   90.00
_cell.angle_gamma   90.00
#
_symmetry.space_group_name_H-M   'P 1'
#
loop_
_entity.id
_entity.type
_entity.pdbx_description
1 polymer ?
#
loop_
_entity_poly.entity_id
_entity_poly.type
_entity_poly.pdbx_seq_one_letter_code
_entity_poly.pdbx_strand_id
1 'polypeptide(L)'
;MVVNAGNSFTGDPVNSIIAGQREKSGAVKGKLIHISGGGNFIDFGTSGNFNPNDKVWNDAKEEHIKAIRKDMFNGQSDVPVLEAGSDIDTYIVCPNARTLGYVPYVGDGTAVLSTCHVLDLVDFLVKITERAAEGPADGTAYSPYYMLETFSVPWKEMATELAKAMHTRGIFRSPEPKMVPFGKAGEGEVKHLVAANMLMKGDRAVAMGFKPRQPSVLEQIHEDLRVVPI
;
A
#
# COMPACT_ATOMS: atom_id res chain seq x y z
N MET A 1 18.35 -5.74 16.46
CA MET A 1 18.49 -5.89 14.99
C MET A 1 17.13 -6.17 14.37
N VAL A 2 16.77 -5.34 13.39
CA VAL A 2 15.48 -5.26 12.68
C VAL A 2 15.14 -6.58 12.00
N VAL A 3 13.90 -7.03 12.13
CA VAL A 3 13.32 -8.04 11.22
C VAL A 3 12.36 -7.30 10.32
N ASN A 4 12.60 -7.33 9.01
CA ASN A 4 11.71 -6.76 8.01
C ASN A 4 10.66 -7.82 7.64
N ALA A 5 9.39 -7.56 7.92
CA ALA A 5 8.28 -8.45 7.58
C ALA A 5 7.50 -7.86 6.40
N GLY A 6 7.73 -8.36 5.18
CA GLY A 6 6.91 -8.04 4.01
C GLY A 6 5.70 -8.96 3.90
N ASN A 7 4.66 -8.70 4.69
CA ASN A 7 3.45 -9.54 4.71
C ASN A 7 2.21 -8.70 5.02
N SER A 8 1.27 -8.66 4.09
CA SER A 8 0.08 -7.83 4.22
C SER A 8 -1.22 -8.64 4.23
N PHE A 9 -1.14 -9.98 4.26
CA PHE A 9 -2.31 -10.85 4.03
C PHE A 9 -2.51 -11.94 5.08
N THR A 10 -1.55 -12.18 5.98
CA THR A 10 -1.68 -13.24 7.00
C THR A 10 -1.02 -12.83 8.31
N GLY A 11 -1.67 -13.11 9.44
CA GLY A 11 -1.15 -12.74 10.77
C GLY A 11 -0.04 -13.66 11.30
N ASP A 12 -0.04 -14.95 10.93
CA ASP A 12 0.81 -15.96 11.60
C ASP A 12 2.33 -15.69 11.47
N PRO A 13 2.87 -15.34 10.29
CA PRO A 13 4.29 -15.01 10.19
C PRO A 13 4.65 -13.77 11.03
N VAL A 14 3.76 -12.79 11.07
CA VAL A 14 3.95 -11.54 11.81
C VAL A 14 3.93 -11.79 13.32
N ASN A 15 2.96 -12.55 13.80
CA ASN A 15 2.85 -12.96 15.20
C ASN A 15 4.09 -13.73 15.68
N SER A 16 4.63 -14.60 14.83
CA SER A 16 5.85 -15.37 15.14
C SER A 16 7.08 -14.46 15.26
N ILE A 17 7.20 -13.46 14.38
CA ILE A 17 8.28 -12.45 14.45
C ILE A 17 8.15 -11.60 15.72
N ILE A 18 6.93 -11.15 16.05
CA ILE A 18 6.65 -10.39 17.28
C ILE A 18 7.06 -11.19 18.51
N ALA A 19 6.66 -12.47 18.59
CA ALA A 19 7.02 -13.35 19.70
C ALA A 19 8.55 -13.46 19.85
N GLY A 20 9.27 -13.68 18.74
CA GLY A 20 10.74 -13.71 18.75
C GLY A 20 11.40 -12.38 19.15
N GLN A 21 10.78 -11.23 18.87
CA GLN A 21 11.30 -9.93 19.35
C GLN A 21 11.04 -9.70 20.83
N ARG A 22 9.92 -10.21 21.38
CA ARG A 22 9.61 -10.13 22.83
C ARG A 22 10.59 -10.97 23.67
N GLU A 23 11.03 -12.11 23.15
CA GLU A 23 12.03 -12.98 23.80
C GLU A 23 13.45 -12.38 23.83
N LYS A 24 13.71 -11.29 23.09
CA LYS A 24 14.96 -10.53 23.21
C LYS A 24 14.94 -9.70 24.49
N SER A 25 14.90 -10.39 25.63
CA SER A 25 14.89 -9.80 26.97
C SER A 25 16.25 -9.18 27.30
N GLY A 26 16.27 -7.86 27.51
CA GLY A 26 17.46 -7.07 27.86
C GLY A 26 17.14 -5.56 27.97
N ALA A 27 18.16 -4.73 28.20
CA ALA A 27 18.05 -3.28 28.40
C ALA A 27 17.52 -2.46 27.19
N VAL A 28 17.26 -3.10 26.05
CA VAL A 28 16.81 -2.46 24.80
C VAL A 28 15.64 -3.25 24.22
N LYS A 29 14.51 -2.57 23.98
CA LYS A 29 13.31 -3.17 23.34
C LYS A 29 13.65 -3.75 21.96
N GLY A 30 13.01 -4.88 21.63
CA GLY A 30 13.03 -5.44 20.27
C GLY A 30 12.49 -4.45 19.23
N LYS A 31 12.87 -4.62 17.95
CA LYS A 31 12.45 -3.72 16.86
C LYS A 31 11.90 -4.50 15.66
N LEU A 32 10.81 -4.02 15.06
CA LEU A 32 10.15 -4.61 13.89
C LEU A 32 9.80 -3.51 12.87
N ILE A 33 10.24 -3.68 11.62
CA ILE A 33 9.76 -2.89 10.48
C ILE A 33 8.86 -3.81 9.65
N HIS A 34 7.59 -3.45 9.53
CA HIS A 34 6.55 -4.22 8.87
C HIS A 34 6.14 -3.52 7.57
N ILE A 35 6.15 -4.24 6.45
CA ILE A 35 5.68 -3.76 5.16
C ILE A 35 4.33 -4.41 4.87
N SER A 36 3.27 -3.61 4.92
CA SER A 36 1.87 -3.98 4.68
C SER A 36 1.41 -3.59 3.27
N GLY A 37 0.14 -3.21 3.09
CA GLY A 37 -0.36 -2.54 1.90
C GLY A 37 -1.62 -1.72 2.12
N GLY A 38 -2.06 -0.98 1.11
CA GLY A 38 -3.17 -0.02 1.21
C GLY A 38 -4.58 -0.61 1.18
N GLY A 39 -4.72 -1.94 1.11
CA GLY A 39 -6.02 -2.62 1.00
C GLY A 39 -6.97 -2.37 2.18
N ASN A 40 -6.45 -2.02 3.35
CA ASN A 40 -7.25 -1.54 4.48
C ASN A 40 -8.13 -0.32 4.13
N PHE A 41 -7.71 0.49 3.16
CA PHE A 41 -8.29 1.81 2.93
C PHE A 41 -9.25 1.88 1.75
N ILE A 42 -9.77 0.72 1.30
CA ILE A 42 -10.80 0.66 0.28
C ILE A 42 -12.17 1.10 0.83
N ASP A 43 -12.91 1.85 0.03
CA ASP A 43 -14.29 2.27 0.32
C ASP A 43 -15.34 1.16 0.08
N PHE A 44 -14.91 0.02 -0.49
CA PHE A 44 -15.77 -1.06 -0.99
C PHE A 44 -16.82 -0.60 -2.02
N GLY A 45 -16.59 0.53 -2.66
CA GLY A 45 -17.38 1.03 -3.77
C GLY A 45 -17.44 0.01 -4.90
N THR A 46 -18.62 -0.09 -5.51
CA THR A 46 -18.87 -1.04 -6.62
C THR A 46 -19.17 -0.33 -7.94
N SER A 47 -19.32 0.99 -7.90
CA SER A 47 -19.63 1.80 -9.07
C SER A 47 -18.41 2.04 -9.95
N GLY A 48 -17.19 1.98 -9.41
CA GLY A 48 -15.97 2.39 -10.11
C GLY A 48 -15.83 3.91 -10.28
N ASN A 49 -16.67 4.69 -9.60
CA ASN A 49 -16.69 6.14 -9.70
C ASN A 49 -16.03 6.81 -8.48
N PHE A 50 -15.29 7.89 -8.72
CA PHE A 50 -14.75 8.72 -7.65
C PHE A 50 -15.87 9.34 -6.81
N ASN A 51 -15.76 9.27 -5.50
CA ASN A 51 -16.63 10.01 -4.59
C ASN A 51 -15.79 11.03 -3.80
N PRO A 52 -15.96 12.35 -4.05
CA PRO A 52 -15.20 13.39 -3.36
C PRO A 52 -15.49 13.47 -1.85
N ASN A 53 -16.57 12.82 -1.39
CA ASN A 53 -16.94 12.77 0.03
C ASN A 53 -16.37 11.54 0.75
N ASP A 54 -15.62 10.68 0.06
CA ASP A 54 -15.02 9.50 0.69
C ASP A 54 -13.98 9.87 1.74
N LYS A 55 -13.83 8.98 2.72
CA LYS A 55 -12.85 9.13 3.78
C LYS A 55 -11.44 9.04 3.19
N VAL A 56 -10.66 10.10 3.34
CA VAL A 56 -9.21 10.08 3.15
C VAL A 56 -8.55 9.61 4.44
N TRP A 57 -7.86 8.47 4.38
CA TRP A 57 -7.07 7.97 5.52
C TRP A 57 -5.76 8.76 5.58
N ASN A 58 -5.39 9.18 6.80
CA ASN A 58 -4.28 10.12 7.01
C ASN A 58 -3.50 9.62 8.22
N ASP A 59 -2.21 9.38 8.03
CA ASP A 59 -1.35 8.86 9.08
C ASP A 59 -1.13 9.84 10.23
N ALA A 60 -1.14 11.15 9.98
CA ALA A 60 -1.03 12.18 11.02
C ALA A 60 -2.23 12.23 11.98
N LYS A 61 -3.37 11.61 11.63
CA LYS A 61 -4.57 11.50 12.46
C LYS A 61 -4.58 10.17 13.21
N GLU A 62 -4.20 10.17 14.49
CA GLU A 62 -4.10 8.94 15.29
C GLU A 62 -5.43 8.17 15.34
N GLU A 63 -6.57 8.86 15.34
CA GLU A 63 -7.89 8.26 15.27
C GLU A 63 -8.15 7.48 13.98
N HIS A 64 -7.50 7.85 12.87
CA HIS A 64 -7.56 7.08 11.63
C HIS A 64 -6.79 5.77 11.78
N ILE A 65 -5.62 5.77 12.42
CA ILE A 65 -4.83 4.54 12.60
C ILE A 65 -5.49 3.60 13.62
N LYS A 66 -6.08 4.14 14.70
CA LYS A 66 -6.85 3.37 15.69
C LYS A 66 -8.08 2.68 15.10
N ALA A 67 -8.60 3.15 13.97
CA ALA A 67 -9.75 2.54 13.31
C ALA A 67 -9.39 1.28 12.49
N ILE A 68 -8.11 0.92 12.38
CA ILE A 68 -7.68 -0.33 11.73
C ILE A 68 -8.12 -1.53 12.59
N ARG A 69 -8.82 -2.48 11.98
CA ARG A 69 -9.45 -3.65 12.64
C ARG A 69 -9.07 -4.94 11.92
N LYS A 70 -9.03 -6.07 12.66
CA LYS A 70 -8.45 -7.35 12.21
C LYS A 70 -9.12 -7.93 10.95
N ASP A 71 -10.38 -7.61 10.71
CA ASP A 71 -11.16 -8.06 9.56
C ASP A 71 -11.12 -7.09 8.37
N MET A 72 -10.36 -6.00 8.45
CA MET A 72 -9.95 -5.27 7.25
C MET A 72 -8.92 -6.08 6.45
N PHE A 73 -8.79 -5.73 5.18
CA PHE A 73 -8.00 -6.46 4.19
C PHE A 73 -6.61 -6.90 4.65
N ASN A 74 -5.84 -5.96 5.19
CA ASN A 74 -4.51 -6.16 5.74
C ASN A 74 -4.52 -6.13 7.29
N GLY A 75 -5.70 -6.00 7.91
CA GLY A 75 -5.87 -5.84 9.35
C GLY A 75 -5.36 -7.03 10.17
N GLN A 76 -5.46 -8.23 9.62
CA GLN A 76 -4.96 -9.46 10.24
C GLN A 76 -3.43 -9.48 10.44
N SER A 77 -2.68 -8.74 9.62
CA SER A 77 -1.24 -8.51 9.80
C SER A 77 -0.95 -7.21 10.56
N ASP A 78 -1.70 -6.14 10.30
CA ASP A 78 -1.40 -4.81 10.83
C ASP A 78 -1.74 -4.65 12.30
N VAL A 79 -2.92 -5.15 12.71
CA VAL A 79 -3.39 -4.98 14.09
C VAL A 79 -2.44 -5.65 15.10
N PRO A 80 -1.95 -6.89 14.89
CA PRO A 80 -0.96 -7.46 15.79
C PRO A 80 0.33 -6.63 15.92
N VAL A 81 0.80 -5.98 14.85
CA VAL A 81 1.98 -5.10 14.90
C VAL A 81 1.68 -3.83 15.70
N LEU A 82 0.52 -3.22 15.48
CA LEU A 82 0.06 -2.07 16.27
C LEU A 82 -0.06 -2.41 17.77
N GLU A 83 -0.67 -3.56 18.09
CA GLU A 83 -0.79 -4.08 19.46
C GLU A 83 0.59 -4.33 20.09
N ALA A 84 1.56 -4.83 19.32
CA ALA A 84 2.92 -5.08 19.79
C ALA A 84 3.72 -3.81 20.08
N GLY A 85 3.32 -2.66 19.53
CA GLY A 85 3.99 -1.37 19.72
C GLY A 85 4.07 -0.88 21.18
N SER A 86 3.28 -1.45 22.11
CA SER A 86 3.44 -1.21 23.55
C SER A 86 4.71 -1.87 24.12
N ASP A 87 5.10 -3.01 23.54
CA ASP A 87 6.10 -3.92 24.10
C ASP A 87 7.43 -3.84 23.35
N ILE A 88 7.38 -3.66 22.02
CA ILE A 88 8.52 -3.56 21.12
C ILE A 88 8.39 -2.31 20.24
N ASP A 89 9.50 -1.79 19.71
CA ASP A 89 9.43 -0.67 18.78
C ASP A 89 8.99 -1.17 17.40
N THR A 90 7.85 -0.72 16.91
CA THR A 90 7.28 -1.15 15.63
C THR A 90 7.17 0.00 14.64
N TYR A 91 7.41 -0.27 13.37
CA TYR A 91 7.22 0.67 12.26
C TYR A 91 6.42 -0.04 11.17
N ILE A 92 5.34 0.57 10.66
CA ILE A 92 4.51 -0.01 9.59
C ILE A 92 4.58 0.88 8.34
N VAL A 93 4.82 0.26 7.18
CA VAL A 93 4.91 0.91 5.86
C VAL A 93 3.95 0.23 4.89
N CYS A 94 3.07 0.96 4.21
CA CYS A 94 1.99 0.37 3.39
C CYS A 94 2.10 0.68 1.88
N PRO A 95 2.75 -0.18 1.07
CA PRO A 95 2.76 -0.08 -0.40
C PRO A 95 1.60 -0.81 -1.12
N ASN A 96 1.34 -0.52 -2.40
CA ASN A 96 0.28 -1.17 -3.19
C ASN A 96 0.83 -2.01 -4.36
N ALA A 97 0.31 -3.22 -4.58
CA ALA A 97 0.54 -4.02 -5.79
C ALA A 97 -0.48 -5.18 -5.96
N ARG A 98 -0.90 -5.49 -7.21
CA ARG A 98 -0.75 -6.79 -7.95
C ARG A 98 -1.65 -6.86 -9.21
N THR A 99 -1.35 -7.81 -10.11
CA THR A 99 -1.78 -7.92 -11.52
C THR A 99 -2.85 -8.97 -11.84
N LEU A 100 -3.52 -8.79 -12.99
CA LEU A 100 -4.37 -9.74 -13.74
C LEU A 100 -4.03 -9.70 -15.25
N GLY A 101 -4.32 -10.76 -16.02
CA GLY A 101 -3.94 -10.95 -17.45
C GLY A 101 -4.71 -10.14 -18.51
N TYR A 102 -5.49 -9.15 -18.09
CA TYR A 102 -6.11 -8.09 -18.88
C TYR A 102 -6.35 -6.91 -17.94
N VAL A 103 -6.60 -5.70 -18.45
CA VAL A 103 -6.80 -4.51 -17.60
C VAL A 103 -8.26 -4.08 -17.58
N PRO A 104 -9.06 -4.60 -16.63
CA PRO A 104 -10.41 -4.12 -16.41
C PRO A 104 -10.40 -2.75 -15.73
N TYR A 105 -11.43 -1.95 -16.01
CA TYR A 105 -11.90 -0.92 -15.09
C TYR A 105 -13.42 -1.07 -14.92
N VAL A 106 -13.96 -0.57 -13.81
CA VAL A 106 -15.40 -0.65 -13.48
C VAL A 106 -16.05 0.72 -13.66
N GLY A 107 -17.30 0.74 -14.12
CA GLY A 107 -18.08 1.98 -14.32
C GLY A 107 -17.38 2.97 -15.24
N ASP A 108 -17.29 4.23 -14.80
CA ASP A 108 -16.55 5.26 -15.53
C ASP A 108 -15.03 5.17 -15.30
N GLY A 109 -14.61 4.34 -14.32
CA GLY A 109 -13.23 4.09 -13.93
C GLY A 109 -12.55 5.32 -13.32
N THR A 110 -13.34 6.22 -12.73
CA THR A 110 -12.85 7.44 -12.08
C THR A 110 -12.41 7.20 -10.65
N ALA A 111 -12.75 6.06 -10.03
CA ALA A 111 -12.24 5.68 -8.72
C ALA A 111 -10.70 5.76 -8.68
N VAL A 112 -10.16 6.24 -7.57
CA VAL A 112 -8.76 6.65 -7.45
C VAL A 112 -7.97 5.72 -6.55
N LEU A 113 -6.75 5.38 -6.99
CA LEU A 113 -5.74 4.63 -6.28
C LEU A 113 -4.57 5.56 -5.91
N SER A 114 -4.19 5.61 -4.63
CA SER A 114 -2.89 6.12 -4.20
C SER A 114 -1.79 5.12 -4.54
N THR A 115 -0.73 5.58 -5.21
CA THR A 115 0.40 4.76 -5.67
C THR A 115 1.70 5.22 -5.03
N CYS A 116 2.70 4.35 -4.95
CA CYS A 116 4.05 4.66 -4.50
C CYS A 116 5.05 3.88 -5.34
N HIS A 117 6.07 4.55 -5.87
CA HIS A 117 7.14 3.87 -6.61
C HIS A 117 8.03 3.06 -5.66
N VAL A 118 8.42 1.84 -6.04
CA VAL A 118 9.19 0.94 -5.16
C VAL A 118 10.54 1.53 -4.76
N LEU A 119 11.22 2.28 -5.63
CA LEU A 119 12.48 2.94 -5.28
C LEU A 119 12.29 4.11 -4.30
N ASP A 120 11.17 4.86 -4.39
CA ASP A 120 10.85 5.88 -3.39
C ASP A 120 10.55 5.22 -2.02
N LEU A 121 9.89 4.06 -2.02
CA LEU A 121 9.72 3.22 -0.82
C LEU A 121 11.08 2.77 -0.25
N VAL A 122 12.01 2.30 -1.09
CA VAL A 122 13.35 1.87 -0.64
C VAL A 122 14.10 3.01 0.03
N ASP A 123 14.08 4.21 -0.57
CA ASP A 123 14.70 5.41 0.02
C ASP A 123 14.09 5.72 1.39
N PHE A 124 12.77 5.60 1.54
CA PHE A 124 12.12 5.80 2.82
C PHE A 124 12.40 4.68 3.83
N LEU A 125 12.55 3.43 3.37
CA LEU A 125 12.92 2.29 4.22
C LEU A 125 14.31 2.47 4.82
N VAL A 126 15.27 3.00 4.05
CA VAL A 126 16.59 3.38 4.59
C VAL A 126 16.41 4.41 5.70
N LYS A 127 15.64 5.45 5.44
CA LYS A 127 15.41 6.55 6.38
C LYS A 127 14.74 6.12 7.68
N ILE A 128 13.72 5.26 7.61
CA ILE A 128 13.06 4.77 8.83
C ILE A 128 13.94 3.78 9.59
N THR A 129 14.80 3.04 8.89
CA THR A 129 15.80 2.17 9.52
C THR A 129 16.85 2.99 10.28
N GLU A 130 17.32 4.09 9.71
CA GLU A 130 18.21 5.06 10.39
C GLU A 130 17.53 5.62 11.65
N ARG A 131 16.28 6.11 11.54
CA ARG A 131 15.53 6.62 12.69
C ARG A 131 15.31 5.56 13.77
N ALA A 132 15.06 4.31 13.38
CA ALA A 132 14.88 3.19 14.30
C ALA A 132 16.20 2.82 15.03
N ALA A 133 17.35 3.08 14.41
CA ALA A 133 18.66 2.85 15.01
C ALA A 133 19.02 3.91 16.07
N GLU A 134 18.49 5.14 15.94
CA GLU A 134 18.73 6.23 16.90
C GLU A 134 18.06 6.03 18.26
N GLY A 135 16.95 5.28 18.32
CA GLY A 135 16.22 5.05 19.55
C GLY A 135 14.76 4.65 19.33
N PRO A 136 13.95 4.64 20.39
CA PRO A 136 12.50 4.46 20.29
C PRO A 136 11.86 5.52 19.38
N ALA A 137 10.70 5.20 18.82
CA ALA A 137 9.87 6.17 18.12
C ALA A 137 9.31 7.20 19.13
N ASP A 138 9.17 8.45 18.69
CA ASP A 138 8.54 9.49 19.50
C ASP A 138 7.01 9.29 19.52
N GLY A 139 6.35 9.67 20.62
CA GLY A 139 4.90 9.66 20.73
C GLY A 139 4.31 8.34 21.25
N THR A 140 3.23 7.88 20.62
CA THR A 140 2.49 6.67 21.00
C THR A 140 2.85 5.48 20.12
N ALA A 141 2.36 4.28 20.44
CA ALA A 141 2.49 3.10 19.58
C ALA A 141 1.92 3.31 18.15
N TYR A 142 1.07 4.32 17.95
CA TYR A 142 0.46 4.66 16.66
C TYR A 142 1.24 5.74 15.90
N SER A 143 2.19 6.42 16.54
CA SER A 143 3.03 7.46 15.93
C SER A 143 3.96 6.95 14.83
N PRO A 144 4.59 5.75 14.92
CA PRO A 144 5.45 5.20 13.86
C PRO A 144 4.69 4.45 12.75
N TYR A 145 3.49 4.93 12.39
CA TYR A 145 2.75 4.48 11.22
C TYR A 145 2.94 5.49 10.09
N TYR A 146 3.43 5.03 8.93
CA TYR A 146 3.75 5.89 7.79
C TYR A 146 3.02 5.41 6.55
N MET A 147 2.16 6.27 6.00
CA MET A 147 1.61 6.09 4.67
C MET A 147 2.58 6.68 3.65
N LEU A 148 2.76 5.99 2.54
CA LEU A 148 3.55 6.48 1.40
C LEU A 148 2.67 6.52 0.16
N GLU A 149 2.53 7.71 -0.38
CA GLU A 149 1.81 8.04 -1.58
C GLU A 149 2.65 9.04 -2.40
N THR A 150 2.70 8.82 -3.70
CA THR A 150 3.41 9.68 -4.65
C THR A 150 2.44 10.26 -5.67
N PHE A 151 1.51 9.46 -6.17
CA PHE A 151 0.50 9.88 -7.14
C PHE A 151 -0.87 9.28 -6.82
N SER A 152 -1.91 10.08 -7.06
CA SER A 152 -3.30 9.65 -7.08
C SER A 152 -3.72 9.41 -8.53
N VAL A 153 -4.08 8.16 -8.85
CA VAL A 153 -4.30 7.71 -10.23
C VAL A 153 -5.72 7.15 -10.39
N PRO A 154 -6.53 7.65 -11.33
CA PRO A 154 -7.80 7.01 -11.69
C PRO A 154 -7.57 5.63 -12.31
N TRP A 155 -8.40 4.65 -11.96
CA TRP A 155 -8.29 3.28 -12.47
C TRP A 155 -8.33 3.19 -14.00
N LYS A 156 -9.15 4.01 -14.66
CA LYS A 156 -9.21 4.04 -16.13
C LYS A 156 -7.92 4.55 -16.76
N GLU A 157 -7.24 5.52 -16.17
CA GLU A 157 -5.96 6.03 -16.69
C GLU A 157 -4.87 4.98 -16.57
N MET A 158 -4.76 4.32 -15.40
CA MET A 158 -3.89 3.17 -15.21
C MET A 158 -4.18 2.07 -16.24
N ALA A 159 -5.47 1.75 -16.44
CA ALA A 159 -5.87 0.73 -17.40
C ALA A 159 -5.51 1.09 -18.84
N THR A 160 -5.63 2.38 -19.18
CA THR A 160 -5.30 2.92 -20.50
C THR A 160 -3.81 2.78 -20.79
N GLU A 161 -2.94 3.22 -19.89
CA GLU A 161 -1.49 3.16 -20.11
C GLU A 161 -0.97 1.72 -20.16
N LEU A 162 -1.51 0.84 -19.32
CA LEU A 162 -1.18 -0.59 -19.38
C LEU A 162 -1.66 -1.24 -20.70
N ALA A 163 -2.87 -0.92 -21.18
CA ALA A 163 -3.37 -1.46 -22.44
C ALA A 163 -2.54 -0.98 -23.65
N LYS A 164 -2.13 0.30 -23.67
CA LYS A 164 -1.20 0.84 -24.68
C LYS A 164 0.15 0.13 -24.66
N ALA A 165 0.74 -0.06 -23.48
CA ALA A 165 2.02 -0.75 -23.31
C ALA A 165 1.93 -2.19 -23.84
N MET A 166 0.87 -2.93 -23.49
CA MET A 166 0.67 -4.30 -23.94
C MET A 166 0.34 -4.41 -25.44
N HIS A 167 -0.39 -3.45 -26.01
CA HIS A 167 -0.69 -3.42 -27.45
C HIS A 167 0.54 -3.13 -28.30
N THR A 168 1.37 -2.16 -27.89
CA THR A 168 2.64 -1.84 -28.57
C THR A 168 3.54 -3.06 -28.70
N ARG A 169 3.38 -4.02 -27.79
CA ARG A 169 4.12 -5.28 -27.74
C ARG A 169 3.46 -6.44 -28.48
N GLY A 170 2.31 -6.20 -29.14
CA GLY A 170 1.54 -7.21 -29.86
C GLY A 170 0.80 -8.22 -28.98
N ILE A 171 0.81 -8.04 -27.65
CA ILE A 171 0.14 -8.94 -26.70
C ILE A 171 -1.37 -8.71 -26.76
N PHE A 172 -1.78 -7.44 -26.74
CA PHE A 172 -3.18 -7.08 -26.93
C PHE A 172 -3.45 -6.67 -28.37
N ARG A 173 -4.64 -7.03 -28.87
CA ARG A 173 -5.10 -6.62 -30.20
C ARG A 173 -5.52 -5.15 -30.28
N SER A 174 -5.75 -4.52 -29.12
CA SER A 174 -6.23 -3.14 -29.00
C SER A 174 -5.44 -2.43 -27.89
N PRO A 175 -5.10 -1.14 -28.07
CA PRO A 175 -4.53 -0.29 -27.02
C PRO A 175 -5.58 0.20 -26.02
N GLU A 176 -6.87 -0.04 -26.29
CA GLU A 176 -7.96 0.46 -25.46
C GLU A 176 -8.27 -0.49 -24.29
N PRO A 177 -8.41 0.03 -23.05
CA PRO A 177 -8.85 -0.76 -21.92
C PRO A 177 -10.34 -1.10 -22.04
N LYS A 178 -10.82 -2.03 -21.21
CA LYS A 178 -12.21 -2.50 -21.27
C LYS A 178 -12.95 -2.22 -19.97
N MET A 179 -14.07 -1.51 -20.09
CA MET A 179 -15.07 -1.45 -19.02
C MET A 179 -15.68 -2.84 -18.82
N VAL A 180 -15.74 -3.29 -17.57
CA VAL A 180 -16.45 -4.51 -17.19
C VAL A 180 -17.43 -4.23 -16.05
N PRO A 181 -18.57 -4.92 -15.99
CA PRO A 181 -19.41 -4.91 -14.80
C PRO A 181 -18.61 -5.36 -13.57
N PHE A 182 -18.89 -4.80 -12.41
CA PHE A 182 -18.22 -5.11 -11.14
C PHE A 182 -18.06 -6.62 -10.89
N GLY A 183 -19.10 -7.41 -11.09
CA GLY A 183 -19.07 -8.87 -10.90
C GLY A 183 -18.15 -9.63 -11.87
N LYS A 184 -17.60 -8.97 -12.89
CA LYS A 184 -16.64 -9.51 -13.87
C LYS A 184 -15.24 -8.87 -13.77
N ALA A 185 -15.02 -8.03 -12.76
CA ALA A 185 -13.78 -7.27 -12.58
C ALA A 185 -12.67 -8.07 -11.86
N GLY A 186 -12.90 -9.35 -11.56
CA GLY A 186 -11.99 -10.23 -10.85
C GLY A 186 -12.74 -11.10 -9.84
N GLU A 187 -12.07 -12.11 -9.32
CA GLU A 187 -12.61 -12.97 -8.26
C GLU A 187 -12.26 -12.42 -6.87
N GLY A 188 -13.09 -12.78 -5.89
CA GLY A 188 -12.91 -12.40 -4.49
C GLY A 188 -12.74 -10.89 -4.31
N GLU A 189 -11.63 -10.52 -3.71
CA GLU A 189 -11.28 -9.16 -3.33
C GLU A 189 -10.82 -8.26 -4.49
N VAL A 190 -10.37 -8.84 -5.61
CA VAL A 190 -9.74 -8.06 -6.70
C VAL A 190 -10.73 -7.09 -7.35
N LYS A 191 -11.99 -7.51 -7.52
CA LYS A 191 -13.05 -6.64 -8.06
C LYS A 191 -13.32 -5.42 -7.17
N HIS A 192 -13.14 -5.56 -5.84
CA HIS A 192 -13.29 -4.44 -4.91
C HIS A 192 -12.13 -3.46 -5.08
N LEU A 193 -10.89 -3.96 -5.23
CA LEU A 193 -9.74 -3.08 -5.48
C LEU A 193 -9.93 -2.20 -6.72
N VAL A 194 -10.29 -2.78 -7.86
CA VAL A 194 -10.39 -2.05 -9.14
C VAL A 194 -11.64 -1.18 -9.30
N ALA A 195 -12.59 -1.25 -8.34
CA ALA A 195 -13.83 -0.48 -8.36
C ALA A 195 -13.91 0.56 -7.22
N ALA A 196 -12.99 0.48 -6.26
CA ALA A 196 -12.99 1.26 -5.03
C ALA A 196 -12.02 2.44 -5.09
N ASN A 197 -12.34 3.48 -4.33
CA ASN A 197 -11.37 4.49 -3.95
C ASN A 197 -10.44 3.94 -2.87
N MET A 198 -9.15 4.24 -3.01
CA MET A 198 -8.10 3.94 -2.04
C MET A 198 -7.28 5.21 -1.83
N LEU A 199 -7.79 6.08 -0.96
CA LEU A 199 -7.28 7.43 -0.74
C LEU A 199 -6.43 7.47 0.54
N MET A 200 -5.12 7.67 0.35
CA MET A 200 -4.13 7.76 1.42
C MET A 200 -3.46 9.13 1.44
N LYS A 201 -3.00 9.55 2.63
CA LYS A 201 -2.17 10.74 2.82
C LYS A 201 -1.09 10.50 3.87
N GLY A 202 0.17 10.65 3.47
CA GLY A 202 1.39 10.37 4.22
C GLY A 202 2.06 11.63 4.76
N ASP A 203 1.32 12.44 5.51
CA ASP A 203 1.82 13.70 6.06
C ASP A 203 3.03 13.47 6.99
N ARG A 204 3.10 12.32 7.69
CA ARG A 204 4.25 11.99 8.55
C ARG A 204 5.50 11.64 7.75
N ALA A 205 5.36 10.89 6.65
CA ALA A 205 6.49 10.60 5.78
C ALA A 205 7.05 11.90 5.18
N VAL A 206 6.16 12.78 4.71
CA VAL A 206 6.54 14.12 4.21
C VAL A 206 7.24 14.96 5.28
N ALA A 207 6.76 14.95 6.53
CA ALA A 207 7.39 15.65 7.64
C ALA A 207 8.78 15.11 7.97
N MET A 208 9.02 13.81 7.77
CA MET A 208 10.36 13.24 7.84
C MET A 208 11.23 13.61 6.64
N GLY A 209 10.70 14.26 5.61
CA GLY A 209 11.42 14.68 4.41
C GLY A 209 11.37 13.65 3.28
N PHE A 210 10.38 12.75 3.28
CA PHE A 210 10.03 11.98 2.08
C PHE A 210 9.65 12.94 0.96
N LYS A 211 10.17 12.69 -0.24
CA LYS A 211 9.82 13.42 -1.46
C LYS A 211 9.81 12.41 -2.61
N PRO A 212 8.74 12.31 -3.40
CA PRO A 212 8.73 11.48 -4.59
C PRO A 212 9.84 11.94 -5.54
N ARG A 213 10.70 11.01 -5.97
CA ARG A 213 11.78 11.28 -6.94
C ARG A 213 11.58 10.53 -8.25
N GLN A 214 10.76 9.48 -8.20
CA GLN A 214 10.56 8.56 -9.31
C GLN A 214 9.34 8.98 -10.14
N PRO A 215 9.30 8.58 -11.42
CA PRO A 215 8.16 8.87 -12.29
C PRO A 215 6.87 8.20 -11.80
N SER A 216 5.74 8.69 -12.31
CA SER A 216 4.45 8.08 -12.02
C SER A 216 4.36 6.67 -12.61
N VAL A 217 3.50 5.83 -12.04
CA VAL A 217 3.21 4.51 -12.61
C VAL A 217 2.66 4.61 -14.04
N LEU A 218 1.95 5.69 -14.39
CA LEU A 218 1.43 5.91 -15.74
C LEU A 218 2.56 6.08 -16.78
N GLU A 219 3.70 6.62 -16.37
CA GLU A 219 4.89 6.79 -17.22
C GLU A 219 5.79 5.54 -17.16
N GLN A 220 6.09 5.08 -15.95
CA GLN A 220 7.06 4.00 -15.70
C GLN A 220 6.62 2.66 -16.31
N ILE A 221 5.31 2.42 -16.43
CA ILE A 221 4.74 1.17 -16.96
C ILE A 221 5.21 0.85 -18.39
N HIS A 222 5.48 1.87 -19.20
CA HIS A 222 5.97 1.68 -20.57
C HIS A 222 7.43 1.22 -20.61
N GLU A 223 8.26 1.74 -19.70
CA GLU A 223 9.66 1.33 -19.58
C GLU A 223 9.76 -0.05 -18.92
N ASP A 224 9.03 -0.28 -17.82
CA ASP A 224 9.02 -1.56 -17.10
C ASP A 224 8.59 -2.71 -17.99
N LEU A 225 7.60 -2.48 -18.85
CA LEU A 225 7.06 -3.52 -19.73
C LEU A 225 7.81 -3.64 -21.06
N ARG A 226 8.79 -2.77 -21.34
CA ARG A 226 9.50 -2.72 -22.62
C ARG A 226 10.14 -4.05 -23.00
N VAL A 227 10.69 -4.77 -22.01
CA VAL A 227 11.52 -5.97 -22.21
C VAL A 227 11.01 -7.22 -21.49
N VAL A 228 9.82 -7.18 -20.88
CA VAL A 228 9.26 -8.33 -20.15
C VAL A 228 9.12 -9.52 -21.12
N PRO A 229 9.74 -10.68 -20.88
CA PRO A 229 9.56 -11.84 -21.76
C PRO A 229 8.08 -12.20 -21.91
N ILE A 230 7.62 -12.43 -23.14
CA ILE A 230 6.26 -12.89 -23.47
C ILE A 230 6.27 -14.40 -23.59
#